data_AF-A0A1X0QEN3-F1
#
_entry.id   AF-A0A1X0QEN3-F1
#
_cell.length_a   1.000
_cell.length_b   1.000
_cell.length_c   1.000
_cell.angle_alpha   90.00
_cell.angle_beta   90.00
_cell.angle_gamma   90.00
#
_symmetry.space_group_name_H-M   'P 1'
#
loop_
_entity.id
_entity.type
_entity.pdbx_description
1 polymer ?
#
loop_
_entity_poly.entity_id
_entity_poly.type
_entity_poly.pdbx_seq_one_letter_code
_entity_poly.pdbx_strand_id
1 'polypeptide(L)' 'MKIYIKYLYESNSFITSLEISKNIEEKFNIKISRPTVSRTLKNFSLLTKIAVKKPLLRSIHIVKKI' A
#
# COMPACT_ATOMS: atom_id res chain seq x y z
N MET A 1 -3.54 -15.56 -10.06
CA MET A 1 -3.49 -14.58 -8.95
C MET A 1 -2.22 -13.75 -8.91
N LYS A 2 -1.02 -14.33 -8.79
CA LYS A 2 0.25 -13.57 -8.67
C LYS A 2 0.46 -12.55 -9.81
N ILE A 3 0.25 -13.00 -11.05
CA ILE A 3 0.36 -12.18 -12.26
C ILE A 3 -0.68 -11.04 -12.26
N TYR A 4 -1.90 -11.31 -11.79
CA TYR A 4 -2.96 -10.30 -11.71
C TYR A 4 -2.69 -9.24 -10.65
N ILE A 5 -2.12 -9.62 -9.51
CA ILE A 5 -1.65 -8.68 -8.48
C ILE A 5 -0.58 -7.74 -9.06
N LYS A 6 0.38 -8.28 -9.82
CA LYS A 6 1.39 -7.49 -10.52
C LYS A 6 0.75 -6.53 -11.53
N TYR A 7 -0.16 -7.02 -12.37
CA TYR A 7 -0.87 -6.20 -13.37
C TYR A 7 -1.64 -5.03 -12.74
N LEU A 8 -2.36 -5.27 -11.65
CA LEU A 8 -3.09 -4.22 -10.93
C LEU A 8 -2.14 -3.15 -10.38
N TYR A 9 -0.99 -3.58 -9.85
CA TYR A 9 0.02 -2.67 -9.33
C TYR A 9 0.70 -1.86 -10.43
N GLU A 10 1.01 -2.46 -11.59
CA GLU A 10 1.60 -1.76 -12.73
C GLU A 10 0.61 -0.77 -13.37
N SER A 11 -0.68 -1.10 -13.38
CA SER A 11 -1.75 -0.20 -13.87
C SER A 11 -1.94 1.03 -12.97
N ASN A 12 -1.70 0.89 -11.67
CA ASN A 12 -1.75 1.99 -10.72
C ASN A 12 -0.74 1.76 -9.58
N SER A 13 0.45 2.36 -9.70
CA SER A 13 1.53 2.19 -8.72
C SER A 13 1.22 2.72 -7.32
N PHE A 14 0.14 3.50 -7.16
CA PHE A 14 -0.33 4.02 -5.87
C PHE A 14 -1.38 3.12 -5.21
N ILE A 15 -1.82 2.06 -5.88
CA ILE A 15 -2.84 1.16 -5.35
C ILE A 15 -2.34 0.47 -4.07
N THR A 16 -3.23 0.41 -3.09
CA THR A 16 -2.92 -0.20 -1.79
C THR A 16 -3.16 -1.71 -1.81
N SER A 17 -2.49 -2.43 -0.90
CA SER A 17 -2.73 -3.86 -0.67
C SER A 17 -4.20 -4.17 -0.30
N LEU A 18 -4.91 -3.21 0.32
CA LEU A 18 -6.32 -3.34 0.65
C LEU A 18 -7.19 -3.28 -0.60
N GLU A 19 -6.94 -2.31 -1.49
CA GLU A 19 -7.70 -2.16 -2.74
C GLU A 19 -7.47 -3.35 -3.67
N ILE A 20 -6.23 -3.82 -3.81
CA ILE A 20 -5.93 -5.03 -4.59
C ILE A 20 -6.71 -6.23 -4.04
N SER A 21 -6.76 -6.37 -2.71
CA SER A 21 -7.51 -7.45 -2.05
C SER A 21 -9.00 -7.39 -2.39
N LYS A 22 -9.62 -6.21 -2.29
CA LYS A 22 -11.04 -6.01 -2.61
C LYS A 22 -11.34 -6.28 -4.09
N ASN A 23 -10.50 -5.77 -5.00
CA ASN A 23 -10.66 -6.01 -6.43
C ASN A 23 -10.61 -7.49 -6.79
N ILE A 24 -9.79 -8.28 -6.10
CA ILE A 24 -9.71 -9.72 -6.34
C ILE A 24 -10.92 -10.44 -5.77
N GLU A 25 -11.38 -10.03 -4.59
CA GLU A 25 -12.60 -10.57 -3.98
C GLU A 25 -13.82 -10.29 -4.87
N GLU A 26 -14.00 -9.07 -5.36
CA GLU A 26 -15.12 -8.72 -6.26
C GLU A 26 -15.07 -9.46 -7.59
N LYS A 27 -13.88 -9.60 -8.20
CA LYS A 27 -13.77 -10.15 -9.55
C LYS A 27 -13.75 -11.68 -9.60
N PHE A 28 -13.18 -12.32 -8.58
CA PHE A 28 -12.99 -13.77 -8.56
C PHE A 28 -13.79 -14.46 -7.46
N ASN A 29 -14.48 -13.71 -6.60
CA ASN A 29 -15.15 -14.21 -5.40
C ASN A 29 -14.20 -14.98 -4.46
N ILE A 30 -12.91 -14.59 -4.44
CA ILE A 30 -11.89 -15.23 -3.61
C ILE A 30 -11.32 -14.21 -2.63
N LYS A 31 -11.44 -14.52 -1.34
CA LYS A 31 -10.82 -13.74 -0.26
C LYS A 31 -9.32 -13.96 -0.23
N ILE A 32 -8.57 -12.88 -0.40
CA ILE A 32 -7.12 -12.87 -0.21
C ILE A 32 -6.79 -11.98 0.98
N SER A 33 -5.85 -12.42 1.83
CA SER A 33 -5.38 -11.57 2.91
C SER A 33 -4.46 -10.45 2.40
N ARG A 34 -4.53 -9.26 3.00
CA ARG A 34 -3.60 -8.15 2.72
C ARG A 34 -2.11 -8.57 2.84
N PRO A 35 -1.71 -9.37 3.85
CA PRO A 35 -0.34 -9.91 3.93
C PRO A 35 0.06 -10.75 2.71
N THR A 36 -0.87 -11.54 2.15
CA THR A 36 -0.61 -12.36 0.95
C THR A 36 -0.32 -11.47 -0.26
N VAL A 37 -1.09 -10.40 -0.46
CA VAL A 37 -0.85 -9.41 -1.52
C VAL A 37 0.52 -8.75 -1.33
N SER A 38 0.83 -8.31 -0.10
CA SER A 38 2.12 -7.67 0.20
C SER A 38 3.32 -8.59 -0.05
N ARG A 39 3.26 -9.87 0.38
CA ARG A 39 4.31 -10.85 0.06
C ARG A 39 4.45 -11.07 -1.44
N THR A 40 3.33 -11.14 -2.16
CA THR A 40 3.35 -11.32 -3.61
C THR A 40 4.04 -10.16 -4.31
N LEU A 41 3.73 -8.92 -3.92
CA LEU A 41 4.39 -7.72 -4.46
C LEU A 41 5.88 -7.69 -4.14
N LYS A 42 6.27 -8.05 -2.90
CA LYS A 42 7.68 -8.21 -2.53
C LYS A 42 8.40 -9.25 -3.37
N ASN A 43 7.77 -10.39 -3.66
CA ASN A 43 8.37 -11.42 -4.51
C ASN A 43 8.62 -10.94 -5.94
N PHE A 44 7.87 -9.94 -6.41
CA PHE A 44 8.09 -9.28 -7.70
C PHE A 44 9.04 -8.08 -7.61
N SER A 45 9.70 -7.85 -6.46
CA SER A 45 10.51 -6.65 -6.20
C SER A 45 9.72 -5.33 -6.30
N LEU A 46 8.39 -5.39 -6.15
CA LEU A 46 7.52 -4.21 -6.17
C LEU A 46 7.30 -3.73 -4.72
N LEU A 47 7.89 -2.58 -4.40
CA LEU A 47 7.71 -1.96 -3.09
C LEU A 47 6.43 -1.14 -3.06
N THR A 48 5.39 -1.66 -2.40
CA THR A 48 4.26 -0.83 -1.99
C THR A 48 4.79 0.34 -1.17
N LYS A 49 4.57 1.58 -1.61
CA LYS A 49 4.92 2.77 -0.84
C LYS A 49 4.34 2.60 0.57
N ILE A 50 5.23 2.40 1.54
CA ILE A 50 4.86 2.41 2.95
C ILE A 50 4.27 3.80 3.19
N ALA A 51 3.03 3.85 3.68
CA ALA A 51 2.42 5.11 4.06
C ALA A 51 3.39 5.83 4.99
N VAL A 52 4.00 6.91 4.50
CA VAL A 52 4.97 7.69 5.26
C VAL A 52 4.22 8.15 6.49
N LYS A 53 4.60 7.64 7.68
CA LYS A 53 4.03 8.14 8.93
C LYS A 53 4.17 9.65 8.89
N LYS A 54 3.05 10.37 8.99
CA LYS A 54 3.04 11.83 9.05
C LYS A 54 4.10 12.22 10.08
N PRO A 55 5.13 13.00 9.73
CA PRO A 55 6.11 13.42 10.72
C PRO A 55 5.31 14.08 11.85
N LEU A 56 5.54 13.61 13.08
CA LEU A 56 4.98 14.26 14.25
C LEU A 56 5.60 15.66 14.28
N LEU A 57 4.90 16.62 13.69
CA LEU A 57 5.20 18.03 13.83
C LEU A 57 5.00 18.35 15.31
N ARG A 58 6.04 18.16 16.13
CA ARG A 58 6.09 18.83 17.42
C ARG A 58 6.00 20.31 17.08
N SER A 59 4.93 20.96 17.53
CA SER A 59 4.89 22.41 17.61
C SER A 59 6.05 22.83 18.51
N ILE A 60 7.18 23.18 17.91
CA ILE A 60 8.23 23.90 18.61
C ILE A 60 7.56 25.23 18.95
N HIS A 61 7.18 25.43 20.22
CA HIS A 61 6.83 26.74 20.72
C HIS A 61 8.09 27.61 20.56
N ILE A 62 8.26 28.21 19.39
CA ILE A 62 9.23 29.26 19.16
C ILE A 62 8.66 30.46 19.91
N VAL A 63 8.90 30.51 21.22
CA VAL A 63 8.75 31.73 21.99
C VAL A 63 9.77 32.69 21.40
N LYS A 64 9.30 33.56 20.51
CA LYS A 64 10.08 34.64 19.93
C LYS A 64 10.47 35.56 21.08
N LYS A 65 11.68 35.38 21.59
CA LYS A 65 12.32 36.31 22.53
C LYS A 65 13.17 37.27 21.71
N ILE A 66 12.54 38.26 21.09
CA ILE A 66 13.10 39.57 20.73
C ILE A 66 11.95 40.56 20.80
#